data_AF-A0AAQ4S7I3-F1
#
_entry.id   AF-A0AAQ4S7I3-F1
#
_cell.length_a   1.000
_cell.length_b   1.000
_cell.length_c   1.000
_cell.angle_alpha   90.00
_cell.angle_beta   90.00
_cell.angle_gamma   90.00
#
_symmetry.space_group_name_H-M   'P 1'
#
loop_
_entity.id
_entity.type
_entity.pdbx_description
1 polymer ?
#
loop_
_entity_poly.entity_id
_entity_poly.type
_entity_poly.pdbx_seq_one_letter_code
_entity_poly.pdbx_strand_id
1 'polypeptide(L)'
;MSTFPRISLKPEVADHLRSVFLNKEVLAAVGHQVAESRFQKLLTCLSHPPSHTCIRASTHLAPLEEIRHKLAEELEKTREAAQLRGGGRRSVRQRRASRRPRLRPGDRGQPKVHEGRGRRVRPL
;
A
#
# COMPACT_ATOMS: atom_id res chain seq x y z
N MET A 1 5.73 -15.30 -4.84
CA MET A 1 4.59 -14.49 -5.34
C MET A 1 4.99 -13.03 -5.23
N SER A 2 5.09 -12.34 -6.37
CA SER A 2 5.41 -10.91 -6.47
C SER A 2 4.23 -10.09 -5.96
N THR A 3 4.41 -9.27 -4.93
CA THR A 3 3.33 -8.50 -4.31
C THR A 3 2.90 -7.29 -5.13
N PHE A 4 3.77 -6.79 -6.01
CA PHE A 4 3.47 -5.65 -6.88
C PHE A 4 3.15 -6.12 -8.31
N PRO A 5 2.14 -5.51 -8.98
CA PRO A 5 1.90 -5.73 -10.39
C PRO A 5 3.05 -5.19 -11.23
N ARG A 6 3.15 -5.59 -12.50
CA ARG A 6 4.10 -5.03 -13.47
C ARG A 6 3.95 -3.50 -13.54
N ILE A 7 5.05 -2.79 -13.80
CA ILE A 7 5.04 -1.33 -13.89
C ILE A 7 4.03 -0.88 -14.95
N SER A 8 3.19 0.10 -14.59
CA SER A 8 2.19 0.65 -15.48
C SER A 8 2.85 1.73 -16.35
N LEU A 9 2.87 1.50 -17.67
CA LEU A 9 3.46 2.39 -18.65
C LEU A 9 2.39 2.77 -19.67
N LYS A 10 2.52 3.95 -20.27
CA LYS A 10 1.74 4.29 -21.48
C LYS A 10 2.09 3.29 -22.59
N PRO A 11 1.12 2.86 -23.43
CA PRO A 11 1.37 1.90 -24.50
C PRO A 11 2.55 2.30 -25.40
N GLU A 12 2.59 3.56 -25.80
CA GLU A 12 3.63 4.14 -26.67
C GLU A 12 5.04 4.01 -26.07
N VAL A 13 5.16 4.16 -24.75
CA VAL A 13 6.41 3.99 -24.01
C VAL A 13 6.79 2.51 -23.92
N ALA A 14 5.80 1.64 -23.66
CA ALA A 14 6.04 0.21 -23.59
C ALA A 14 6.53 -0.35 -24.94
N ASP A 15 5.93 0.09 -26.04
CA ASP A 15 6.32 -0.31 -27.40
C ASP A 15 7.72 0.20 -27.76
N HIS A 16 8.02 1.46 -27.41
CA HIS A 16 9.36 2.00 -27.59
C HIS A 16 10.41 1.20 -26.81
N LEU A 17 10.20 0.97 -25.51
CA LEU A 17 11.12 0.19 -24.68
C LEU A 17 11.30 -1.24 -25.17
N ARG A 18 10.22 -1.86 -25.66
CA ARG A 18 10.26 -3.20 -26.26
C ARG A 18 11.12 -3.22 -27.53
N SER A 19 10.94 -2.24 -28.41
CA SER A 19 11.73 -2.11 -29.65
C SER A 19 13.23 -1.94 -29.37
N VAL A 20 13.58 -1.10 -28.40
CA VAL A 20 14.98 -0.86 -28.00
C VAL A 20 15.59 -2.09 -27.33
N PHE A 21 14.84 -2.76 -26.44
CA PHE A 21 15.33 -3.94 -25.73
C PHE A 21 15.50 -5.16 -26.65
N LEU A 22 14.61 -5.34 -27.63
CA LEU A 22 14.64 -6.42 -28.62
C LEU A 22 15.40 -6.03 -29.88
N ASN A 23 16.59 -5.46 -29.73
CA ASN A 23 17.43 -5.10 -30.86
C ASN A 23 17.99 -6.35 -31.59
N LYS A 24 18.52 -6.16 -32.80
CA LYS A 24 19.03 -7.27 -33.63
C LYS A 24 20.18 -8.03 -32.95
N GLU A 25 21.02 -7.35 -32.18
CA GLU A 25 22.17 -7.95 -31.49
C GLU A 25 21.71 -8.90 -30.37
N VAL A 26 20.77 -8.45 -29.54
CA VAL A 26 20.16 -9.24 -28.47
C VAL A 26 19.39 -10.41 -29.06
N LEU A 27 18.61 -10.18 -30.12
CA LEU A 27 17.87 -11.24 -30.81
C LEU A 27 18.82 -12.29 -31.40
N ALA A 28 19.95 -11.88 -31.98
CA ALA A 28 20.97 -12.80 -32.49
C ALA A 28 21.70 -13.57 -31.38
N ALA A 29 21.94 -12.93 -30.23
CA ALA A 29 22.69 -13.54 -29.12
C ALA A 29 21.87 -14.52 -28.26
N VAL A 30 20.59 -14.23 -28.00
CA VAL A 30 19.76 -15.03 -27.08
C VAL A 30 18.46 -15.56 -27.68
N GLY A 31 18.08 -15.12 -28.88
CA GLY A 31 16.83 -15.50 -29.52
C GLY A 31 15.62 -14.72 -28.98
N HIS A 32 14.57 -14.65 -29.82
CA HIS A 32 13.40 -13.82 -29.54
C HIS A 32 12.63 -14.22 -28.27
N GLN A 33 12.38 -15.50 -28.06
CA GLN A 33 11.60 -15.98 -26.91
C GLN A 33 12.28 -15.65 -25.56
N VAL A 34 13.59 -15.83 -25.47
CA VAL A 34 14.37 -15.54 -24.26
C VAL A 34 14.47 -14.04 -24.04
N ALA A 35 14.69 -13.26 -25.10
CA ALA A 35 14.73 -11.80 -25.02
C ALA A 35 13.40 -11.23 -24.54
N GLU A 36 12.27 -11.69 -25.08
CA GLU A 36 10.93 -11.28 -24.65
C GLU A 36 10.68 -11.66 -23.18
N SER A 37 11.03 -12.90 -22.77
CA SER A 37 10.90 -13.34 -21.38
C SER A 37 11.71 -12.46 -20.42
N ARG A 38 12.94 -12.07 -20.79
CA ARG A 38 13.77 -11.14 -20.01
C ARG A 38 13.16 -9.75 -19.93
N PHE A 39 12.59 -9.24 -21.01
CA PHE A 39 11.89 -7.96 -21.02
C PHE A 39 10.69 -7.95 -20.08
N GLN A 40 9.84 -8.99 -20.13
CA GLN A 40 8.70 -9.11 -19.23
C GLN A 40 9.16 -9.21 -17.76
N LYS A 41 10.21 -9.98 -17.48
CA LYS A 41 10.80 -10.09 -16.13
C LYS A 41 11.33 -8.74 -15.64
N LEU A 42 12.02 -7.97 -16.49
CA LEU A 42 12.52 -6.64 -16.16
C LEU A 42 11.37 -5.72 -15.72
N LEU A 43 10.28 -5.66 -16.50
CA LEU A 43 9.14 -4.81 -16.17
C LEU A 43 8.47 -5.21 -14.85
N THR A 44 8.50 -6.49 -14.46
CA THR A 44 8.04 -6.94 -13.15
C THR A 44 9.01 -6.52 -12.04
N CYS A 45 10.32 -6.64 -12.26
CA CYS A 45 11.34 -6.26 -11.28
C CYS A 45 11.32 -4.77 -10.95
N LEU A 46 11.05 -3.91 -11.93
CA LEU A 46 11.01 -2.45 -11.75
C LEU A 46 9.89 -1.97 -10.80
N SER A 47 8.86 -2.78 -10.56
CA SER A 47 7.81 -2.47 -9.58
C SER A 47 8.22 -2.71 -8.13
N HIS A 48 9.36 -3.38 -7.90
CA HIS A 48 9.79 -3.78 -6.57
C HIS A 48 10.90 -2.86 -6.08
N PRO A 49 10.92 -2.53 -4.78
CA PRO A 49 12.09 -1.89 -4.19
C PRO A 49 13.30 -2.84 -4.31
N PRO A 50 14.52 -2.31 -4.50
CA PRO A 50 15.74 -3.11 -4.43
C PRO A 50 15.82 -3.88 -3.11
N SER A 51 16.36 -5.10 -3.16
CA SER A 51 16.54 -5.93 -1.96
C SER A 51 17.55 -5.35 -0.97
N HIS A 52 18.47 -4.51 -1.46
CA HIS A 52 19.52 -3.90 -0.67
C HIS A 52 19.49 -2.39 -0.86
N THR A 53 19.56 -1.67 0.26
CA THR A 53 19.80 -0.23 0.26
C THR A 53 21.30 -0.01 0.43
N CYS A 54 21.93 0.63 -0.54
CA CYS A 54 23.36 0.91 -0.54
C CYS A 54 23.59 2.39 -0.20
N ILE A 55 24.64 2.66 0.57
CA ILE A 55 25.04 4.02 0.94
C ILE A 55 26.53 4.24 0.64
N ARG A 56 26.90 5.48 0.30
CA ARG A 56 28.31 5.86 0.14
C ARG A 56 28.84 6.43 1.45
N ALA A 57 29.93 5.87 1.97
CA ALA A 57 30.59 6.39 3.17
C ALA A 57 31.43 7.63 2.86
N SER A 58 31.33 8.65 3.70
CA SER A 58 32.16 9.86 3.62
C SER A 58 33.45 9.66 4.41
N THR A 59 34.40 8.91 3.83
CA THR A 59 35.63 8.49 4.50
C THR A 59 36.60 9.62 4.87
N HIS A 60 36.41 10.82 4.30
CA HIS A 60 37.13 12.03 4.74
C HIS A 60 36.72 12.48 6.15
N LEU A 61 35.51 12.17 6.61
CA LEU A 61 35.00 12.61 7.92
C LEU A 61 35.24 11.57 9.01
N ALA A 62 35.19 10.28 8.68
CA ALA A 62 35.43 9.18 9.61
C ALA A 62 35.85 7.91 8.85
N PRO A 63 36.63 7.01 9.48
CA PRO A 63 36.95 5.70 8.92
C PRO A 63 35.70 4.85 8.64
N LEU A 64 35.79 3.96 7.65
CA LEU A 64 34.66 3.13 7.22
C LEU A 64 34.08 2.28 8.36
N GLU A 65 34.93 1.68 9.19
CA GLU A 65 34.49 0.83 10.31
C GLU A 65 33.69 1.61 11.35
N GLU A 66 34.08 2.84 11.65
CA GLU A 66 33.33 3.70 12.57
C GLU A 66 31.94 4.06 11.99
N ILE A 67 31.88 4.41 10.70
CA ILE A 67 30.62 4.70 10.01
C ILE A 67 29.70 3.47 10.02
N ARG A 68 30.25 2.28 9.75
CA ARG A 68 29.52 1.01 9.77
C ARG A 68 28.97 0.71 11.17
N HIS A 69 29.78 0.90 12.20
CA HIS A 69 29.36 0.67 13.59
C HIS A 69 28.20 1.59 13.97
N LYS A 70 28.34 2.90 13.75
CA LYS A 70 27.28 3.88 14.02
C LYS A 70 26.00 3.59 13.25
N LEU A 71 26.10 3.18 11.98
CA LEU A 71 24.94 2.80 11.19
C LEU A 71 24.23 1.57 11.77
N ALA A 72 24.98 0.58 12.24
CA ALA A 72 24.40 -0.61 12.85
C ALA A 72 23.61 -0.26 14.12
N GLU A 73 24.14 0.61 14.97
CA GLU A 73 23.42 1.10 16.16
C GLU A 73 22.12 1.82 15.80
N GLU A 74 22.13 2.71 14.81
CA GLU A 74 20.94 3.44 14.37
C GLU A 74 19.89 2.55 13.71
N LEU A 75 20.32 1.52 12.96
CA LEU A 75 19.41 0.54 12.36
C LEU A 75 18.71 -0.30 13.43
N GLU A 76 19.41 -0.72 14.48
CA GLU A 76 18.79 -1.46 15.59
C GLU A 76 17.75 -0.58 16.32
N LYS A 77 18.10 0.66 16.66
CA LYS A 77 17.14 1.63 17.25
C LYS A 77 15.91 1.82 16.37
N THR A 78 16.09 1.93 15.06
CA THR A 78 14.99 2.11 14.10
C THR A 78 14.08 0.88 14.03
N ARG A 79 14.66 -0.32 14.07
CA ARG A 79 13.91 -1.60 14.07
C ARG A 79 13.08 -1.75 15.34
N GLU A 80 13.65 -1.49 16.50
CA GLU A 80 12.95 -1.50 17.79
C GLU A 80 11.77 -0.52 17.79
N ALA A 81 11.99 0.71 17.34
CA ALA A 81 10.95 1.73 17.23
C ALA A 81 9.81 1.32 16.28
N ALA A 82 10.13 0.65 15.17
CA ALA A 82 9.13 0.15 14.22
C ALA A 82 8.27 -0.97 14.82
N GLN A 83 8.87 -1.86 15.62
CA GLN A 83 8.15 -2.96 16.30
C GLN A 83 7.17 -2.44 17.35
N LEU A 84 7.56 -1.43 18.13
CA LEU A 84 6.68 -0.78 19.13
C LEU A 84 5.46 -0.09 18.49
N ARG A 85 5.60 0.42 17.26
CA ARG A 85 4.50 1.02 16.50
C ARG A 85 3.59 -0.01 15.79
N GLY A 86 4.05 -1.25 15.66
CA GLY A 86 3.36 -2.33 14.94
C GLY A 86 2.15 -2.96 15.66
N GLY A 87 1.99 -2.74 16.98
CA GLY A 87 0.92 -3.35 17.79
C GLY A 87 -0.50 -2.78 17.64
N GLY A 88 -0.77 -1.96 16.61
CA GLY A 88 -1.91 -1.04 16.62
C GLY A 88 -2.72 -0.92 15.34
N ARG A 89 -2.84 -1.97 14.50
CA ARG A 89 -3.90 -1.97 13.48
C ARG A 89 -5.26 -2.29 14.11
N ARG A 90 -5.76 -1.41 14.98
CA ARG A 90 -7.19 -1.45 15.35
C ARG A 90 -7.98 -1.16 14.09
N SER A 91 -8.73 -2.17 13.63
CA SER A 91 -9.63 -2.07 12.50
C SER A 91 -10.47 -0.79 12.63
N VAL A 92 -10.56 -0.03 11.54
CA VAL A 92 -11.38 1.21 11.45
C VAL A 92 -12.82 0.96 11.91
N ARG A 93 -13.29 -0.30 11.84
CA ARG A 93 -14.59 -0.76 12.36
C ARG A 93 -14.76 -0.57 13.88
N GLN A 94 -13.71 -0.70 14.68
CA GLN A 94 -13.80 -0.57 16.14
C GLN A 94 -13.90 0.89 16.62
N ARG A 95 -13.52 1.88 15.80
CA ARG A 95 -13.66 3.31 16.17
C ARG A 95 -15.12 3.79 16.19
N ARG A 96 -16.04 3.09 15.51
CA ARG A 96 -17.47 3.48 15.48
C ARG A 96 -18.26 3.01 16.70
N ALA A 97 -17.83 1.95 17.40
CA ALA A 97 -18.58 1.40 18.54
C ALA A 97 -18.45 2.24 19.83
N SER A 98 -17.42 3.09 19.93
CA SER A 98 -17.14 3.88 21.15
C SER A 98 -17.79 5.26 21.16
N ARG A 99 -18.38 5.71 20.05
CA ARG A 99 -19.16 6.96 19.99
C ARG A 99 -20.64 6.64 20.22
N ARG A 100 -20.99 6.19 21.43
CA ARG A 100 -22.39 6.32 21.88
C ARG A 100 -22.68 7.82 22.00
N PRO A 101 -23.71 8.35 21.33
CA PRO A 101 -24.18 9.71 21.62
C PRO A 101 -24.66 9.72 23.08
N ARG A 102 -24.15 10.65 23.90
CA ARG A 102 -24.78 10.97 25.18
C ARG A 102 -26.16 11.55 24.85
N LEU A 103 -27.21 10.75 25.04
CA LEU A 103 -28.59 11.24 25.02
C LEU A 103 -28.72 12.28 26.15
N ARG A 104 -29.16 13.49 25.81
CA ARG A 104 -29.49 14.53 26.80
C ARG A 104 -30.74 14.09 27.56
N PRO A 105 -30.76 14.16 28.90
CA PRO A 105 -31.97 13.90 29.67
C PRO A 105 -32.87 15.14 29.57
N GLY A 106 -34.03 15.03 28.92
CA GLY A 106 -34.90 16.21 28.78
C GLY A 106 -36.29 16.02 28.17
N ASP A 107 -36.53 15.07 27.26
CA ASP A 107 -37.87 14.95 26.64
C ASP A 107 -38.74 13.92 27.36
N ARG A 108 -39.31 14.33 28.49
CA ARG A 108 -40.58 13.76 29.00
C ARG A 108 -41.74 14.48 28.31
N GLY A 109 -42.09 14.05 27.10
CA GLY A 109 -43.35 14.37 26.44
C GLY A 109 -44.42 13.35 26.82
N GLN A 110 -45.54 13.83 27.38
CA GLN A 110 -46.64 13.01 27.91
C GLN A 110 -47.37 12.16 26.85
N PRO A 111 -48.01 11.04 27.25
CA PRO A 111 -48.80 10.19 26.35
C PRO A 111 -50.17 10.83 26.02
N LYS A 112 -50.48 11.00 24.73
CA LYS A 112 -51.85 11.28 24.27
C LYS A 112 -52.64 9.98 24.11
N VAL A 113 -53.75 9.95 24.83
CA VAL A 113 -54.71 8.85 24.98
C VAL A 113 -55.50 8.63 23.67
N HIS A 114 -55.82 7.35 23.44
CA HIS A 114 -56.70 6.79 22.43
C HIS A 114 -58.09 7.46 22.36
N GLU A 115 -58.62 7.65 21.15
CA GLU A 115 -60.03 7.31 20.88
C GLU A 115 -60.21 6.98 19.40
N GLY A 116 -60.77 5.80 19.12
CA GLY A 116 -61.09 5.35 17.78
C GLY A 116 -62.49 5.78 17.35
N ARG A 117 -62.77 5.65 16.06
CA ARG A 117 -64.10 5.36 15.48
C ARG A 117 -63.90 5.11 13.99
N GLY A 118 -64.24 3.90 13.56
CA GLY A 118 -64.14 3.49 12.17
C GLY A 118 -65.17 4.17 11.27
N ARG A 119 -65.00 3.98 9.96
CA ARG A 119 -66.08 3.72 9.00
C ARG A 119 -65.47 3.19 7.70
N ARG A 120 -65.86 1.98 7.35
CA ARG A 120 -65.75 1.40 6.00
C ARG A 120 -66.58 2.23 5.03
N VAL A 121 -66.05 2.56 3.85
CA VAL A 121 -66.83 2.69 2.61
C VAL A 121 -65.92 2.37 1.41
N ARG A 122 -66.20 1.27 0.68
CA ARG A 122 -65.90 1.09 -0.76
C ARG A 122 -66.89 1.98 -1.55
N PRO A 123 -66.66 2.48 -2.77
CA PRO A 123 -66.35 1.70 -4.01
C PRO A 123 -65.49 2.54 -5.01
N LEU A 124 -65.24 2.27 -6.30
CA LEU A 124 -65.72 1.37 -7.36
C LEU A 124 -64.48 0.86 -8.12
#